data_AF-A0A6G4N5R5-F1
#
_entry.id   AF-A0A6G4N5R5-F1
#
_cell.length_a   1.000
_cell.length_b   1.000
_cell.length_c   1.000
_cell.angle_alpha   90.00
_cell.angle_beta   90.00
_cell.angle_gamma   90.00
#
_symmetry.space_group_name_H-M   'P 1'
#
loop_
_entity.id
_entity.type
_entity.pdbx_description
1 polymer ?
#
loop_
_entity_poly.entity_id
_entity_poly.type
_entity_poly.pdbx_seq_one_letter_code
_entity_poly.pdbx_strand_id
1 'polypeptide(L)' 'MKNYSFYQFVMTVRGRHDDKGRLAEEIFDDLAFPKHDDDFNILSDYIETHGDFTLPMSV' A
#
# COMPACT_ATOMS: atom_id res chain seq x y z
N MET A 1 -10.70 19.82 -5.66
CA MET A 1 -10.91 18.43 -5.19
C MET A 1 -9.67 18.04 -4.39
N LYS A 2 -9.82 17.47 -3.20
CA LYS A 2 -8.64 16.92 -2.49
C LYS A 2 -8.19 15.68 -3.26
N ASN A 3 -6.94 15.65 -3.70
CA ASN A 3 -6.35 14.49 -4.33
C ASN A 3 -5.70 13.68 -3.21
N TYR A 4 -6.22 12.49 -2.94
CA TYR A 4 -5.69 11.63 -1.89
C TYR A 4 -4.84 10.54 -2.52
N SER A 5 -3.59 10.41 -2.09
CA SER A 5 -2.73 9.34 -2.60
C SER A 5 -3.21 7.98 -2.11
N PHE A 6 -2.83 6.92 -2.82
CA PHE A 6 -3.10 5.56 -2.38
C PHE A 6 -2.60 5.32 -0.95
N TYR A 7 -1.42 5.84 -0.60
CA TYR A 7 -0.88 5.76 0.75
C TYR A 7 -1.80 6.38 1.82
N GLN A 8 -2.44 7.51 1.53
CA GLN A 8 -3.41 8.11 2.46
C GLN A 8 -4.64 7.23 2.64
N PHE A 9 -5.10 6.55 1.60
CA PHE A 9 -6.16 5.54 1.72
C PHE A 9 -5.70 4.34 2.58
N VAL A 10 -4.49 3.83 2.36
CA VAL A 10 -3.91 2.72 3.15
C VAL A 10 -3.91 3.06 4.64
N MET A 11 -3.59 4.30 5.01
CA MET A 11 -3.61 4.74 6.42
C MET A 11 -5.00 4.67 7.06
N THR A 12 -6.09 4.70 6.29
CA THR A 12 -7.46 4.58 6.82
C THR A 12 -7.89 3.15 7.11
N VAL A 13 -7.23 2.15 6.50
CA VAL A 13 -7.56 0.73 6.65
C VAL A 13 -6.57 -0.02 7.55
N ARG A 14 -5.54 0.67 8.02
CA ARG A 14 -4.57 0.18 9.00
C ARG A 14 -5.24 -0.24 10.31
N GLY A 15 -4.71 -1.26 10.98
CA GLY A 15 -5.30 -1.84 12.20
C GLY A 15 -6.58 -2.68 11.99
N ARG A 16 -7.03 -2.91 10.74
CA ARG A 16 -8.09 -3.88 10.47
C ARG A 16 -7.56 -5.30 10.67
N HIS A 17 -8.43 -6.20 11.14
CA HIS A 17 -8.08 -7.60 11.37
C HIS A 17 -8.34 -8.47 10.12
N ASP A 18 -8.21 -7.89 8.93
CA ASP A 18 -8.37 -8.56 7.64
C ASP A 18 -7.08 -8.40 6.80
N ASP A 19 -7.06 -9.02 5.61
CA ASP A 19 -5.88 -9.01 4.74
C ASP A 19 -5.51 -7.59 4.30
N LYS A 20 -6.49 -6.71 4.14
CA LYS A 20 -6.28 -5.29 3.81
C LYS A 20 -5.59 -4.54 4.93
N GLY A 21 -5.97 -4.82 6.18
CA GLY A 21 -5.28 -4.28 7.35
C GLY A 21 -3.84 -4.77 7.45
N ARG A 22 -3.59 -6.05 7.17
CA ARG A 22 -2.22 -6.60 7.15
C ARG A 22 -1.35 -5.95 6.06
N LEU A 23 -1.87 -5.82 4.84
CA LEU A 23 -1.18 -5.12 3.75
C LEU A 23 -0.88 -3.66 4.14
N ALA A 24 -1.81 -3.02 4.86
CA ALA A 24 -1.62 -1.65 5.30
C ALA A 24 -0.55 -1.48 6.38
N GLU A 25 -0.33 -2.47 7.24
CA GLU A 25 0.83 -2.48 8.15
C GLU A 25 2.13 -2.68 7.37
N GLU A 26 2.17 -3.63 6.41
CA GLU A 26 3.37 -3.86 5.58
C GLU A 26 3.77 -2.59 4.80
N ILE A 27 2.81 -1.90 4.16
CA ILE A 27 3.05 -0.62 3.45
C ILE A 27 3.46 0.50 4.43
N PHE A 28 2.96 0.47 5.67
CA PHE A 28 3.34 1.47 6.67
C PHE A 28 4.79 1.29 7.12
N ASP A 29 5.21 0.05 7.32
CA ASP A 29 6.56 -0.32 7.77
C ASP A 29 7.61 -0.14 6.65
N ASP A 30 7.20 -0.16 5.38
CA ASP A 30 8.06 0.19 4.25
C ASP A 30 8.30 1.71 4.14
N LEU A 31 9.46 2.15 4.60
CA LEU A 31 9.90 3.55 4.54
C LEU A 31 10.19 4.04 3.11
N ALA A 32 10.48 3.13 2.18
CA ALA A 32 10.79 3.43 0.77
C ALA A 32 9.55 3.47 -0.12
N PHE A 33 8.37 3.08 0.41
CA PHE A 33 7.13 3.07 -0.34
C PHE A 33 6.85 4.44 -1.00
N PRO A 34 6.46 4.49 -2.28
CA PRO A 34 6.19 5.74 -3.01
C PRO A 34 4.89 6.43 -2.54
N LYS A 35 4.95 7.17 -1.43
CA LYS A 35 3.77 7.74 -0.74
C LYS A 35 3.00 8.81 -1.53
N HIS A 36 3.65 9.39 -2.54
CA HIS A 36 3.13 10.52 -3.31
C HIS A 36 2.77 10.15 -4.76
N ASP A 37 3.11 8.93 -5.21
CA ASP A 37 2.68 8.46 -6.52
C ASP A 37 1.20 8.07 -6.52
N ASP A 38 0.55 8.33 -7.65
CA ASP A 38 -0.86 8.02 -7.91
C ASP A 38 -1.05 7.15 -9.17
N ASP A 39 0.03 6.80 -9.87
CA ASP A 39 0.00 5.88 -11.01
C ASP A 39 -0.10 4.43 -10.55
N PHE A 40 -1.13 3.73 -11.03
CA PHE A 40 -1.40 2.35 -10.66
C PHE A 40 -0.25 1.40 -11.06
N ASN A 41 0.35 1.57 -12.23
CA ASN A 41 1.40 0.65 -12.69
C ASN A 41 2.66 0.83 -11.87
N ILE A 42 3.03 2.07 -11.53
CA ILE A 42 4.17 2.35 -10.65
C ILE A 42 3.97 1.69 -9.28
N LEU A 43 2.78 1.84 -8.69
CA LEU A 43 2.47 1.25 -7.39
C LEU A 43 2.39 -0.28 -7.44
N SER A 44 1.79 -0.86 -8.49
CA SER A 44 1.70 -2.31 -8.69
C SER A 44 3.10 -2.91 -8.88
N ASP A 45 3.89 -2.34 -9.77
CA ASP A 45 5.26 -2.78 -10.03
C ASP A 45 6.10 -2.73 -8.74
N TYR A 46 5.98 -1.65 -7.96
CA TYR A 46 6.70 -1.54 -6.69
C TYR A 46 6.31 -2.66 -5.71
N ILE A 47 5.01 -2.90 -5.54
CA ILE A 47 4.49 -3.96 -4.66
C ILE A 47 4.97 -5.34 -5.13
N GLU A 48 5.01 -5.57 -6.43
CA GLU A 48 5.41 -6.85 -7.02
C GLU A 48 6.93 -7.13 -6.94
N THR A 49 7.75 -6.08 -6.92
CA THR A 49 9.20 -6.23 -7.16
C THR A 49 10.09 -5.76 -6.01
N HIS A 50 9.60 -4.88 -5.13
CA HIS A 50 10.43 -4.24 -4.10
C HIS A 50 9.99 -4.53 -2.67
N GLY A 51 8.75 -4.96 -2.45
CA GLY A 51 8.29 -5.23 -1.09
C GLY A 51 8.38 -6.69 -0.72
N ASP A 52 8.77 -6.95 0.53
CA ASP A 52 8.57 -8.23 1.21
C ASP A 52 7.08 -8.42 1.59
N PHE A 53 6.16 -8.03 0.70
CA PHE A 53 4.73 -8.16 0.91
C PHE A 53 4.36 -9.64 0.91
N THR A 54 3.74 -10.10 2.00
CA THR A 54 3.49 -11.53 2.20
C THR A 54 2.12 -11.98 1.69
N LEU A 55 1.30 -11.02 1.24
CA LEU A 55 -0.08 -11.23 0.84
C LEU A 55 -0.21 -11.41 -0.67
N PRO A 56 -1.22 -12.16 -1.14
CA PRO A 56 -1.51 -12.27 -2.56
C PRO A 56 -1.97 -10.93 -3.13
N MET A 57 -1.61 -10.65 -4.38
CA MET A 57 -1.99 -9.42 -5.10
C MET A 57 -3.50 -9.19 -5.31
N SER A 58 -4.33 -10.19 -5.01
CA SER A 58 -5.79 -10.10 -5.13
C SER A 58 -6.47 -9.31 -4.00
N VAL A 59 -5.72 -8.90 -2.97
CA VAL A 59 -6.22 -8.23 -1.75
C VAL A 59 -6.77 -6.83 -2.02
#